data_AF-A0A672UAT3-F1
#
_entry.id   AF-A0A672UAT3-F1
#
_cell.length_a   1.000
_cell.length_b   1.000
_cell.length_c   1.000
_cell.angle_alpha   90.00
_cell.angle_beta   90.00
_cell.angle_gamma   90.00
#
_symmetry.space_group_name_H-M   'P 1'
#
loop_
_entity.id
_entity.type
_entity.pdbx_description
1 polymer ?
#
loop_
_entity_poly.entity_id
_entity_poly.type
_entity_poly.pdbx_seq_one_letter_code
_entity_poly.pdbx_strand_id
1 'polypeptide(L)'
;MAENHGLMERLEKAVTRLESLFSDSHRAGGMECDAINGVNGSIAPYVEAFDKLLNGSVAEFLRYSKILEGDVKTHAEMVRAAFQAQRSFLVLASQCQEPQENEVAMLLKPISEKIQEIQNFRERNRGSKMFNHLSAVSESIPALGWIAVSPKPGPYVKEMNDAATFYTNRVLKDYKHSDTRHVDWVKSYLNIWSELQAYIKEHHTTGLTWSKSGPVASPMSMRSVLTSSSCLSPPPPPPPPPPGPPPIFDTETVNDEGTASRSALFAQLNQGEAITKGLRHVSDDQKTHKNPSLRAQGPSVRSPTKSHTPSPTSPKNSPQQSHAPVLELEGKKWRVEYQEDKNDLVITNTELKQVAYIFKCNKSTLQIKGKINSITIDNCKKFGLVFDNVVGIVEVINSRDIQIQVMGKVPTISINKTEGCHIYLSEESLDCEIVSAKSSEMNILIPQDGDYKEFPVPEQFKTAWDGSKLVTEPAEIVG
;
A
#
# COMPACT_ATOMS: atom_id res chain seq x y z
N MET A 1 -22.22 -65.05 41.06
CA MET A 1 -22.90 -63.74 41.31
C MET A 1 -21.93 -62.68 41.83
N ALA A 2 -21.04 -62.99 42.78
CA ALA A 2 -20.05 -62.03 43.30
C ALA A 2 -18.98 -61.58 42.27
N GLU A 3 -18.50 -62.47 41.41
CA GLU A 3 -17.51 -62.10 40.36
C GLU A 3 -18.08 -61.16 39.29
N ASN A 4 -19.37 -61.28 38.94
CA ASN A 4 -20.03 -60.36 38.01
C ASN A 4 -20.17 -58.96 38.60
N HIS A 5 -20.33 -58.84 39.92
CA HIS A 5 -20.45 -57.53 40.57
C HIS A 5 -19.10 -56.79 40.58
N GLY A 6 -18.00 -57.52 40.82
CA GLY A 6 -16.65 -56.95 40.72
C GLY A 6 -16.24 -56.58 39.29
N LEU A 7 -16.75 -57.30 38.28
CA LEU A 7 -16.61 -56.93 36.87
C LEU A 7 -17.40 -55.65 36.55
N MET A 8 -18.64 -55.53 37.05
CA MET A 8 -19.48 -54.36 36.86
C MET A 8 -18.84 -53.09 37.44
N GLU A 9 -18.31 -53.18 38.67
CA GLU A 9 -17.69 -52.03 39.34
C GLU A 9 -16.40 -51.56 38.66
N ARG A 10 -15.63 -52.51 38.11
CA ARG A 10 -14.44 -52.21 37.30
C ARG A 10 -14.81 -51.59 35.95
N LEU A 11 -15.92 -52.04 35.37
CA LEU A 11 -16.46 -51.47 34.13
C LEU A 11 -16.97 -50.05 34.37
N GLU A 12 -17.70 -49.80 35.46
CA GLU A 12 -18.14 -48.47 35.86
C GLU A 12 -16.96 -47.52 36.07
N LYS A 13 -15.92 -47.94 36.80
CA LYS A 13 -14.69 -47.13 36.98
C LYS A 13 -13.96 -46.86 35.66
N ALA A 14 -13.96 -47.83 34.74
CA ALA A 14 -13.37 -47.63 33.41
C ALA A 14 -14.21 -46.66 32.57
N VAL A 15 -15.54 -46.73 32.65
CA VAL A 15 -16.48 -45.83 31.98
C VAL A 15 -16.34 -44.40 32.52
N THR A 16 -16.31 -44.19 33.84
CA THR A 16 -16.10 -42.85 34.43
C THR A 16 -14.76 -42.23 34.02
N ARG A 17 -13.72 -43.06 33.90
CA ARG A 17 -12.39 -42.61 33.44
C ARG A 17 -12.38 -42.31 31.94
N LEU A 18 -13.14 -43.07 31.14
CA LEU A 18 -13.36 -42.78 29.74
C LEU A 18 -14.17 -41.47 29.58
N GLU A 19 -15.22 -41.27 30.36
CA GLU A 19 -16.06 -40.05 30.37
C GLU A 19 -15.27 -38.80 30.78
N SER A 20 -14.33 -38.93 31.73
CA SER A 20 -13.38 -37.86 32.07
C SER A 20 -12.45 -37.52 30.90
N LEU A 21 -11.94 -38.54 30.19
CA LEU A 21 -11.08 -38.33 29.02
C LEU A 21 -11.86 -37.84 27.79
N PHE A 22 -13.14 -38.20 27.68
CA PHE A 22 -14.05 -37.67 26.66
C PHE A 22 -14.50 -36.25 26.99
N SER A 23 -14.62 -35.86 28.26
CA SER A 23 -14.90 -34.47 28.66
C SER A 23 -13.76 -33.51 28.29
N ASP A 24 -12.51 -34.00 28.29
CA ASP A 24 -11.35 -33.25 27.79
C ASP A 24 -11.22 -33.30 26.26
N SER A 25 -11.84 -34.27 25.58
CA SER A 25 -11.73 -34.53 24.12
C SER A 25 -12.98 -34.11 23.30
N HIS A 26 -14.11 -33.79 23.94
CA HIS A 26 -15.36 -33.33 23.30
C HIS A 26 -15.74 -31.88 23.67
N ARG A 27 -14.73 -31.03 23.89
CA ARG A 27 -14.85 -29.57 23.65
C ARG A 27 -14.85 -29.22 22.15
N ALA A 28 -15.22 -30.17 21.29
CA ALA A 28 -15.46 -30.03 19.86
C ALA A 28 -16.75 -30.79 19.48
N GLY A 29 -17.87 -30.04 19.39
CA GLY A 29 -19.13 -30.39 18.69
C GLY A 29 -20.05 -31.41 19.40
N GLY A 30 -21.32 -31.18 19.70
CA GLY A 30 -22.23 -30.05 19.48
C GLY A 30 -23.67 -30.47 19.85
N MET A 31 -24.52 -29.47 20.05
CA MET A 31 -26.00 -29.48 19.98
C MET A 31 -26.81 -30.24 21.07
N GLU A 32 -27.34 -29.50 22.05
CA GLU A 32 -28.80 -29.45 22.25
C GLU A 32 -29.22 -28.14 22.93
N CYS A 33 -30.41 -27.71 22.57
CA CYS A 33 -31.04 -26.42 22.83
C CYS A 33 -31.39 -26.22 24.31
N ASP A 34 -30.99 -25.07 24.88
CA ASP A 34 -31.89 -24.36 25.77
C ASP A 34 -31.64 -22.85 25.71
N ALA A 35 -32.73 -22.12 25.50
CA ALA A 35 -32.75 -20.68 25.32
C ALA A 35 -32.95 -20.01 26.67
N ILE A 36 -31.88 -19.42 27.24
CA ILE A 36 -32.00 -18.37 28.26
C ILE A 36 -30.68 -17.58 28.36
N ASN A 37 -30.78 -16.28 28.06
CA ASN A 37 -29.83 -15.18 28.30
C ASN A 37 -28.53 -15.53 29.07
N GLY A 38 -27.43 -15.64 28.33
CA GLY A 38 -26.09 -15.72 28.89
C GLY A 38 -25.06 -15.04 27.98
N VAL A 39 -24.81 -13.75 28.22
CA VAL A 39 -23.59 -13.08 27.74
C VAL A 39 -22.43 -13.72 28.49
N ASN A 40 -21.88 -14.81 27.94
CA ASN A 40 -20.65 -15.39 28.42
C ASN A 40 -19.51 -14.84 27.57
N GLY A 41 -18.77 -13.88 28.13
CA GLY A 41 -17.71 -13.10 27.48
C GLY A 41 -16.45 -13.88 27.12
N SER A 42 -16.58 -15.05 26.50
CA SER A 42 -15.45 -15.78 25.93
C SER A 42 -15.09 -15.16 24.59
N ILE A 43 -13.85 -14.66 24.50
CA ILE A 43 -13.27 -14.14 23.26
C ILE A 43 -13.16 -15.29 22.24
N ALA A 44 -13.38 -15.02 20.95
CA ALA A 44 -13.33 -16.08 19.94
C ALA A 44 -11.93 -16.69 19.83
N PRO A 45 -11.80 -18.01 19.54
CA PRO A 45 -10.50 -18.69 19.55
C PRO A 45 -9.44 -18.04 18.65
N TYR A 46 -9.83 -17.50 17.50
CA TYR A 46 -8.91 -16.80 16.62
C TYR A 46 -8.48 -15.43 17.18
N VAL A 47 -9.32 -14.76 17.97
CA VAL A 47 -8.90 -13.52 18.65
C VAL A 47 -7.89 -13.85 19.76
N GLU A 48 -8.08 -14.96 20.50
CA GLU A 48 -7.09 -15.44 21.48
C GLU A 48 -5.76 -15.85 20.82
N ALA A 49 -5.82 -16.49 19.65
CA ALA A 49 -4.64 -16.81 18.86
C ALA A 49 -3.91 -15.53 18.38
N PHE A 50 -4.65 -14.50 17.99
CA PHE A 50 -4.08 -13.19 17.67
C PHE A 50 -3.46 -12.51 18.90
N ASP A 51 -4.04 -12.70 20.09
CA ASP A 51 -3.46 -12.21 21.35
C ASP A 51 -2.10 -12.87 21.67
N LYS A 52 -1.91 -14.14 21.30
CA LYS A 52 -0.61 -14.80 21.40
C LYS A 52 0.41 -14.17 20.43
N LEU A 53 -0.01 -13.78 19.23
CA LEU A 53 0.85 -13.07 18.27
C LEU A 53 1.26 -11.69 18.81
N LEU A 54 0.31 -10.94 19.40
CA LEU A 54 0.57 -9.64 20.04
C LEU A 54 1.56 -9.74 21.21
N ASN A 55 1.35 -10.72 22.10
CA ASN A 55 2.16 -10.91 23.30
C ASN A 55 3.47 -11.68 23.03
N GLY A 56 3.59 -12.30 21.85
CA GLY A 56 4.76 -13.03 21.38
C GLY A 56 5.62 -12.20 20.42
N SER A 57 5.47 -12.46 19.11
CA SER A 57 6.36 -11.90 18.07
C SER A 57 6.31 -10.36 18.01
N VAL A 58 5.14 -9.74 18.17
CA VAL A 58 5.01 -8.27 18.19
C VAL A 58 5.67 -7.68 19.44
N ALA A 59 5.49 -8.29 20.62
CA ALA A 59 6.13 -7.85 21.85
C ALA A 59 7.67 -7.96 21.78
N GLU A 60 8.19 -9.02 21.16
CA GLU A 60 9.63 -9.19 20.95
C GLU A 60 10.21 -8.12 20.01
N PHE A 61 9.54 -7.86 18.89
CA PHE A 61 9.91 -6.75 17.99
C PHE A 61 9.91 -5.39 18.69
N LEU A 62 8.91 -5.11 19.53
CA LEU A 62 8.84 -3.88 20.30
C LEU A 62 10.02 -3.76 21.27
N ARG A 63 10.41 -4.87 21.90
CA ARG A 63 11.56 -4.91 22.81
C ARG A 63 12.85 -4.55 22.08
N TYR A 64 13.12 -5.15 20.91
CA TYR A 64 14.32 -4.82 20.14
C TYR A 64 14.27 -3.41 19.55
N SER A 65 13.09 -2.93 19.14
CA SER A 65 12.92 -1.55 18.67
C SER A 65 13.19 -0.54 19.78
N LYS A 66 12.81 -0.84 21.01
CA LYS A 66 13.15 -0.03 22.19
C LYS A 66 14.65 0.01 22.47
N ILE A 67 15.36 -1.08 22.23
CA ILE A 67 16.83 -1.15 22.38
C ILE A 67 17.54 -0.27 21.35
N LEU A 68 17.03 -0.18 20.13
CA LEU A 68 17.60 0.66 19.07
C LEU A 68 17.28 2.15 19.22
N GLU A 69 16.25 2.48 20.01
CA GLU A 69 15.80 3.84 20.32
C GLU A 69 15.46 4.69 19.06
N GLY A 70 15.34 6.01 19.23
CA GLY A 70 15.10 6.97 18.15
C GLY A 70 13.87 6.67 17.28
N ASP A 71 14.00 6.93 15.98
CA ASP A 71 12.91 6.76 15.01
C ASP A 71 12.39 5.32 14.96
N VAL A 72 13.25 4.31 15.19
CA VAL A 72 12.86 2.90 15.16
C VAL A 72 11.89 2.57 16.29
N LYS A 73 12.16 3.08 17.50
CA LYS A 73 11.25 2.93 18.65
C LYS A 73 9.90 3.60 18.36
N THR A 74 9.91 4.84 17.90
CA THR A 74 8.67 5.59 17.59
C THR A 74 7.84 4.87 16.53
N HIS A 75 8.50 4.39 15.47
CA HIS A 75 7.82 3.67 14.39
C HIS A 75 7.22 2.35 14.87
N ALA A 76 7.91 1.64 15.77
CA ALA A 76 7.40 0.40 16.36
C ALA A 76 6.18 0.62 17.26
N GLU A 77 6.13 1.73 18.01
CA GLU A 77 4.96 2.10 18.80
C GLU A 77 3.72 2.36 17.93
N MET A 78 3.91 2.93 16.73
CA MET A 78 2.84 3.07 15.73
C MET A 78 2.37 1.70 15.21
N VAL A 79 3.31 0.79 14.92
CA VAL A 79 2.99 -0.60 14.52
C VAL A 79 2.14 -1.29 15.60
N ARG A 80 2.50 -1.16 16.88
CA ARG A 80 1.69 -1.69 17.99
C ARG A 80 0.26 -1.16 17.95
N ALA A 81 0.08 0.14 17.74
CA ALA A 81 -1.26 0.75 17.66
C ALA A 81 -2.06 0.19 16.48
N ALA A 82 -1.41 -0.07 15.33
CA ALA A 82 -2.06 -0.68 14.17
C ALA A 82 -2.51 -2.12 14.44
N PHE A 83 -1.65 -2.92 15.09
CA PHE A 83 -1.97 -4.29 15.51
C PHE A 83 -3.10 -4.33 16.56
N GLN A 84 -3.14 -3.37 17.47
CA GLN A 84 -4.26 -3.21 18.42
C GLN A 84 -5.58 -2.88 17.71
N ALA A 85 -5.54 -1.97 16.72
CA ALA A 85 -6.72 -1.67 15.91
C ALA A 85 -7.21 -2.91 15.13
N GLN A 86 -6.28 -3.70 14.59
CA GLN A 86 -6.61 -4.97 13.93
C GLN A 86 -7.24 -5.98 14.90
N ARG A 87 -6.73 -6.11 16.12
CA ARG A 87 -7.36 -6.93 17.16
C ARG A 87 -8.79 -6.50 17.44
N SER A 88 -9.04 -5.20 17.62
CA SER A 88 -10.39 -4.66 17.82
C SER A 88 -11.31 -5.00 16.65
N PHE A 89 -10.80 -5.00 15.42
CA PHE A 89 -11.56 -5.42 14.24
C PHE A 89 -11.86 -6.92 14.25
N LEU A 90 -10.90 -7.77 14.67
CA LEU A 90 -11.13 -9.21 14.80
C LEU A 90 -12.18 -9.53 15.86
N VAL A 91 -12.21 -8.80 16.99
CA VAL A 91 -13.28 -8.90 18.00
C VAL A 91 -14.64 -8.53 17.40
N LEU A 92 -14.69 -7.45 16.60
CA LEU A 92 -15.91 -7.07 15.91
C LEU A 92 -16.39 -8.18 14.97
N ALA A 93 -15.49 -8.70 14.13
CA ALA A 93 -15.79 -9.78 13.19
C ALA A 93 -16.26 -11.05 13.89
N SER A 94 -15.81 -11.30 15.13
CA SER A 94 -16.22 -12.47 15.89
C SER A 94 -17.62 -12.36 16.50
N GLN A 95 -18.19 -11.16 16.53
CA GLN A 95 -19.49 -10.88 17.15
C GLN A 95 -20.54 -10.47 16.13
N CYS A 96 -20.12 -10.10 14.92
CA CYS A 96 -20.99 -9.54 13.89
C CYS A 96 -20.94 -10.36 12.60
N GLN A 97 -22.05 -10.33 11.87
CA GLN A 97 -22.10 -10.81 10.49
C GLN A 97 -21.39 -9.83 9.55
N GLU A 98 -21.00 -10.33 8.38
CA GLU A 98 -20.32 -9.55 7.35
C GLU A 98 -21.11 -8.27 6.99
N PRO A 99 -20.46 -7.10 6.95
CA PRO A 99 -21.10 -5.83 6.64
C PRO A 99 -21.53 -5.75 5.18
N GLN A 100 -22.45 -4.83 4.87
CA GLN A 100 -22.74 -4.49 3.47
C GLN A 100 -21.56 -3.76 2.82
N GLU A 101 -21.41 -3.92 1.51
CA GLU A 101 -20.27 -3.45 0.72
C GLU A 101 -19.99 -1.94 0.89
N ASN A 102 -21.04 -1.13 1.04
CA ASN A 102 -20.95 0.30 1.30
C ASN A 102 -20.43 0.67 2.70
N GLU A 103 -20.49 -0.25 3.67
CA GLU A 103 -20.03 -0.03 5.05
C GLU A 103 -18.63 -0.61 5.32
N VAL A 104 -18.17 -1.56 4.50
CA VAL A 104 -16.83 -2.18 4.59
C VAL A 104 -15.73 -1.10 4.62
N ALA A 105 -15.80 -0.13 3.71
CA ALA A 105 -14.80 0.94 3.62
C ALA A 105 -14.75 1.80 4.91
N MET A 106 -15.90 2.06 5.52
CA MET A 106 -15.96 2.83 6.77
C MET A 106 -15.42 2.04 7.96
N LEU A 107 -15.66 0.73 8.00
CA LEU A 107 -15.15 -0.16 9.02
C LEU A 107 -13.62 -0.35 8.91
N LEU A 108 -13.06 -0.40 7.71
CA LEU A 108 -11.61 -0.56 7.51
C LEU A 108 -10.82 0.72 7.73
N LYS A 109 -11.48 1.89 7.73
CA LYS A 109 -10.84 3.20 7.81
C LYS A 109 -9.84 3.36 8.96
N PRO A 110 -10.12 2.95 10.22
CA PRO A 110 -9.17 3.12 11.33
C PRO A 110 -7.86 2.37 11.12
N ILE A 111 -7.90 1.18 10.51
CA ILE A 111 -6.69 0.41 10.19
C ILE A 111 -5.95 1.05 9.02
N SER A 112 -6.68 1.50 7.99
CA SER A 112 -6.10 2.21 6.85
C SER A 112 -5.37 3.49 7.27
N GLU A 113 -5.95 4.28 8.18
CA GLU A 113 -5.33 5.49 8.73
C GLU A 113 -4.04 5.17 9.50
N LYS A 114 -4.02 4.08 10.27
CA LYS A 114 -2.81 3.62 10.98
C LYS A 114 -1.71 3.17 10.02
N ILE A 115 -2.07 2.45 8.95
CA ILE A 115 -1.13 2.06 7.88
C ILE A 115 -0.53 3.32 7.23
N GLN A 116 -1.37 4.28 6.86
CA GLN A 116 -0.91 5.54 6.25
C GLN A 116 -0.05 6.37 7.21
N GLU A 117 -0.39 6.43 8.50
CA GLU A 117 0.41 7.10 9.53
C GLU A 117 1.83 6.54 9.59
N ILE A 118 1.97 5.21 9.57
CA ILE A 118 3.25 4.50 9.57
C ILE A 118 4.04 4.78 8.29
N GLN A 119 3.40 4.77 7.12
CA GLN A 119 4.06 5.09 5.85
C GLN A 119 4.54 6.55 5.81
N ASN A 120 3.68 7.49 6.19
CA ASN A 120 3.99 8.91 6.26
C ASN A 120 5.13 9.22 7.25
N PHE A 121 5.22 8.48 8.36
CA PHE A 121 6.33 8.63 9.30
C PHE A 121 7.68 8.38 8.62
N ARG A 122 7.79 7.31 7.83
CA ARG A 122 9.01 7.04 7.05
C ARG A 122 9.27 8.13 6.00
N GLU A 123 8.24 8.60 5.32
CA GLU A 123 8.39 9.65 4.30
C GLU A 123 8.88 10.99 4.87
N ARG A 124 8.44 11.36 6.07
CA ARG A 124 8.88 12.57 6.78
C ARG A 124 10.29 12.44 7.34
N ASN A 125 10.76 11.21 7.56
CA ASN A 125 12.07 10.92 8.15
C ASN A 125 13.08 10.34 7.13
N ARG A 126 13.07 10.84 5.89
CA ARG A 126 14.00 10.40 4.82
C ARG A 126 15.49 10.59 5.13
N GLY A 127 15.82 11.52 6.02
CA GLY A 127 17.19 11.75 6.49
C GLY A 127 17.62 10.85 7.66
N SER A 128 16.76 9.93 8.12
CA SER A 128 17.07 9.05 9.25
C SER A 128 18.29 8.17 8.97
N LYS A 129 19.18 8.04 9.96
CA LYS A 129 20.28 7.05 9.90
C LYS A 129 19.75 5.62 9.88
N MET A 130 18.52 5.40 10.36
CA MET A 130 17.85 4.11 10.40
C MET A 130 16.83 3.95 9.27
N PHE A 131 17.00 4.67 8.15
CA PHE A 131 16.00 4.71 7.08
C PHE A 131 15.66 3.32 6.47
N ASN A 132 16.60 2.38 6.42
CA ASN A 132 16.30 1.00 5.98
C ASN A 132 15.39 0.27 6.97
N HIS A 133 15.46 0.55 8.27
CA HIS A 133 14.52 0.01 9.27
C HIS A 133 13.12 0.59 9.05
N LEU A 134 13.04 1.91 8.87
CA LEU A 134 11.77 2.58 8.61
C LEU A 134 11.15 2.11 7.29
N SER A 135 11.97 1.87 6.27
CA SER A 135 11.51 1.37 4.96
C SER A 135 11.04 -0.08 5.04
N ALA A 136 11.74 -0.95 5.77
CA ALA A 136 11.25 -2.30 6.04
C ALA A 136 9.84 -2.26 6.65
N VAL A 137 9.61 -1.32 7.58
CA VAL A 137 8.30 -1.16 8.21
C VAL A 137 7.24 -0.55 7.29
N SER A 138 7.54 0.55 6.59
CA SER A 138 6.56 1.24 5.76
C SER A 138 6.10 0.44 4.55
N GLU A 139 7.00 -0.34 3.95
CA GLU A 139 6.69 -1.09 2.74
C GLU A 139 5.95 -2.40 3.03
N SER A 140 6.03 -2.95 4.25
CA SER A 140 5.33 -4.19 4.60
C SER A 140 4.14 -4.03 5.52
N ILE A 141 3.96 -2.89 6.19
CA ILE A 141 2.78 -2.64 7.04
C ILE A 141 1.43 -2.77 6.32
N PRO A 142 1.30 -2.57 4.98
CA PRO A 142 0.05 -2.89 4.28
C PRO A 142 -0.41 -4.34 4.43
N ALA A 143 0.45 -5.25 4.90
CA ALA A 143 0.07 -6.62 5.31
C ALA A 143 -1.13 -6.65 6.26
N LEU A 144 -1.31 -5.65 7.13
CA LEU A 144 -2.48 -5.59 8.03
C LEU A 144 -3.80 -5.42 7.28
N GLY A 145 -3.76 -5.01 6.00
CA GLY A 145 -4.90 -4.98 5.09
C GLY A 145 -5.41 -6.35 4.64
N TRP A 146 -4.78 -7.46 5.05
CA TRP A 146 -5.21 -8.82 4.68
C TRP A 146 -6.68 -9.12 5.02
N ILE A 147 -7.24 -8.45 6.03
CA ILE A 147 -8.64 -8.56 6.45
C ILE A 147 -9.65 -8.15 5.35
N ALA A 148 -9.19 -7.45 4.32
CA ALA A 148 -9.96 -7.06 3.14
C ALA A 148 -9.62 -7.90 1.90
N VAL A 149 -8.77 -8.92 2.04
CA VAL A 149 -8.27 -9.73 0.93
C VAL A 149 -8.95 -11.10 0.91
N SER A 150 -9.58 -11.42 -0.21
CA SER A 150 -10.18 -12.72 -0.51
C SER A 150 -9.88 -13.09 -1.96
N PRO A 151 -9.63 -14.37 -2.31
CA PRO A 151 -9.61 -15.55 -1.43
C PRO A 151 -8.22 -15.91 -0.90
N LYS A 152 -7.20 -15.05 -1.08
CA LYS A 152 -5.79 -15.38 -0.81
C LYS A 152 -5.08 -14.41 0.16
N PRO A 153 -5.56 -14.25 1.41
CA PRO A 153 -4.93 -13.35 2.38
C PRO A 153 -3.52 -13.80 2.81
N GLY A 154 -3.26 -15.11 2.91
CA GLY A 154 -1.94 -15.64 3.27
C GLY A 154 -0.85 -15.26 2.25
N PRO A 155 -1.03 -15.58 0.94
CA PRO A 155 -0.12 -15.13 -0.10
C PRO A 155 0.10 -13.60 -0.14
N TYR A 156 -0.95 -12.81 0.11
CA TYR A 156 -0.81 -11.35 0.20
C TYR A 156 0.15 -10.92 1.33
N VAL A 157 0.00 -11.47 2.55
CA VAL A 157 0.95 -11.16 3.65
C VAL A 157 2.36 -11.63 3.33
N LYS A 158 2.52 -12.73 2.59
CA LYS A 158 3.84 -13.19 2.14
C LYS A 158 4.52 -12.18 1.24
N GLU A 159 3.81 -11.60 0.26
CA GLU A 159 4.36 -10.58 -0.64
C GLU A 159 4.83 -9.33 0.14
N MET A 160 4.06 -8.93 1.16
CA MET A 160 4.45 -7.83 2.05
C MET A 160 5.70 -8.18 2.88
N ASN A 161 5.82 -9.43 3.34
CA ASN A 161 7.03 -9.89 4.03
C ASN A 161 8.26 -9.94 3.10
N ASP A 162 8.07 -10.29 1.84
CA ASP A 162 9.13 -10.24 0.82
C ASP A 162 9.61 -8.79 0.61
N ALA A 163 8.69 -7.81 0.64
CA ALA A 163 9.03 -6.38 0.64
C ALA A 163 9.81 -5.95 1.90
N ALA A 164 9.41 -6.40 3.10
CA ALA A 164 10.19 -6.18 4.32
C ALA A 164 11.62 -6.73 4.16
N THR A 165 11.73 -7.96 3.66
CA THR A 165 12.99 -8.71 3.50
C THR A 165 14.00 -7.95 2.63
N PHE A 166 13.53 -7.28 1.58
CA PHE A 166 14.39 -6.45 0.74
C PHE A 166 15.16 -5.37 1.54
N TYR A 167 14.47 -4.66 2.43
CA TYR A 167 15.10 -3.61 3.24
C TYR A 167 15.84 -4.17 4.46
N THR A 168 15.33 -5.23 5.10
CA THR A 168 16.03 -5.84 6.23
C THR A 168 17.33 -6.52 5.79
N ASN A 169 17.43 -7.03 4.57
CA ASN A 169 18.71 -7.51 4.01
C ASN A 169 19.77 -6.40 3.94
N ARG A 170 19.37 -5.15 3.70
CA ARG A 170 20.29 -3.99 3.75
C ARG A 170 20.71 -3.70 5.19
N VAL A 171 19.78 -3.76 6.14
CA VAL A 171 20.11 -3.67 7.58
C VAL A 171 21.11 -4.76 7.97
N LEU A 172 20.87 -6.02 7.58
CA LEU A 172 21.81 -7.11 7.85
C LEU A 172 23.16 -6.86 7.20
N LYS A 173 23.20 -6.36 5.96
CA LYS A 173 24.46 -6.01 5.29
C LYS A 173 25.28 -4.99 6.08
N ASP A 174 24.62 -3.96 6.60
CA ASP A 174 25.29 -2.84 7.29
C ASP A 174 25.68 -3.19 8.73
N TYR A 175 24.92 -4.07 9.40
CA TYR A 175 25.06 -4.28 10.85
C TYR A 175 25.49 -5.69 11.30
N LYS A 176 25.46 -6.73 10.44
CA LYS A 176 25.71 -8.13 10.85
C LYS A 176 27.06 -8.42 11.51
N HIS A 177 28.07 -7.58 11.26
CA HIS A 177 29.42 -7.73 11.82
C HIS A 177 29.80 -6.61 12.78
N SER A 178 28.90 -5.65 13.03
CA SER A 178 29.16 -4.47 13.86
C SER A 178 28.25 -4.43 15.09
N ASP A 179 26.94 -4.62 14.90
CA ASP A 179 25.96 -4.52 15.98
C ASP A 179 24.83 -5.54 15.82
N THR A 180 24.89 -6.59 16.64
CA THR A 180 23.93 -7.71 16.60
C THR A 180 22.52 -7.31 17.01
N ARG A 181 22.33 -6.18 17.70
CA ARG A 181 20.99 -5.69 18.10
C ARG A 181 20.11 -5.44 16.89
N HIS A 182 20.69 -4.98 15.78
CA HIS A 182 19.99 -4.80 14.51
C HIS A 182 19.63 -6.12 13.84
N VAL A 183 20.48 -7.15 13.99
CA VAL A 183 20.22 -8.49 13.48
C VAL A 183 19.03 -9.11 14.21
N ASP A 184 18.97 -8.95 15.53
CA ASP A 184 17.88 -9.46 16.34
C ASP A 184 16.57 -8.70 16.09
N TRP A 185 16.66 -7.38 15.86
CA TRP A 185 15.54 -6.58 15.38
C TRP A 185 15.00 -7.08 14.04
N VAL A 186 15.88 -7.37 13.06
CA VAL A 186 15.46 -7.92 11.75
C VAL A 186 14.74 -9.26 11.93
N LYS A 187 15.31 -10.19 12.70
CA LYS A 187 14.71 -11.51 12.94
C LYS A 187 13.33 -11.39 13.57
N SER A 188 13.22 -10.60 14.64
CA SER A 188 11.93 -10.40 15.33
C SER A 188 10.89 -9.73 14.44
N TYR A 189 11.28 -8.76 13.60
CA TYR A 189 10.36 -8.10 12.70
C TYR A 189 9.81 -9.03 11.61
N LEU A 190 10.67 -9.80 10.94
CA LEU A 190 10.23 -10.76 9.93
C LEU A 190 9.40 -11.90 10.54
N ASN A 191 9.65 -12.25 11.81
CA ASN A 191 8.88 -13.28 12.49
C ASN A 191 7.41 -12.89 12.69
N ILE A 192 7.09 -11.61 12.87
CA ILE A 192 5.69 -11.14 12.94
C ILE A 192 4.90 -11.61 11.72
N TRP A 193 5.46 -11.45 10.52
CA TRP A 193 4.77 -11.76 9.27
C TRP A 193 4.69 -13.26 9.00
N SER A 194 5.67 -14.03 9.46
CA SER A 194 5.62 -15.50 9.43
C SER A 194 4.52 -16.04 10.34
N GLU A 195 4.45 -15.55 11.59
CA GLU A 195 3.39 -15.92 12.55
C GLU A 195 2.00 -15.45 12.06
N LEU A 196 1.90 -14.28 11.44
CA LEU A 196 0.64 -13.79 10.88
C LEU A 196 0.16 -14.67 9.71
N GLN A 197 1.06 -15.16 8.85
CA GLN A 197 0.70 -16.12 7.80
C GLN A 197 0.21 -17.44 8.39
N ALA A 198 0.86 -17.95 9.43
CA ALA A 198 0.43 -19.16 10.13
C ALA A 198 -0.98 -18.97 10.73
N TYR A 199 -1.19 -17.85 11.43
CA TYR A 199 -2.48 -17.44 11.98
C TYR A 199 -3.58 -17.39 10.92
N ILE A 200 -3.34 -16.72 9.79
CA ILE A 200 -4.30 -16.61 8.68
C ILE A 200 -4.59 -17.99 8.09
N LYS A 201 -3.56 -18.82 7.90
CA LYS A 201 -3.73 -20.17 7.35
C LYS A 201 -4.63 -21.03 8.24
N GLU A 202 -4.49 -20.91 9.55
CA GLU A 202 -5.25 -21.69 10.54
C GLU A 202 -6.70 -21.21 10.70
N HIS A 203 -6.95 -19.90 10.72
CA HIS A 203 -8.26 -19.35 11.10
C HIS A 203 -9.02 -18.62 9.99
N HIS A 204 -8.33 -18.18 8.93
CA HIS A 204 -8.84 -17.26 7.91
C HIS A 204 -8.34 -17.61 6.50
N THR A 205 -8.27 -18.91 6.18
CA THR A 205 -7.54 -19.44 5.02
C THR A 205 -7.95 -18.78 3.70
N THR A 206 -9.26 -18.51 3.52
CA THR A 206 -9.83 -17.94 2.29
C THR A 206 -10.34 -16.50 2.45
N GLY A 207 -9.99 -15.83 3.54
CA GLY A 207 -10.50 -14.50 3.88
C GLY A 207 -10.87 -14.40 5.35
N LEU A 208 -11.17 -13.18 5.81
CA LEU A 208 -11.61 -12.94 7.17
C LEU A 208 -12.91 -13.72 7.48
N THR A 209 -12.94 -14.36 8.65
CA THR A 209 -14.08 -15.17 9.09
C THR A 209 -14.99 -14.32 9.98
N TRP A 210 -16.15 -13.96 9.45
CA TRP A 210 -17.22 -13.29 10.19
C TRP A 210 -18.07 -14.28 11.00
N SER A 211 -18.73 -13.79 12.04
CA SER A 211 -19.70 -14.58 12.80
C SER A 211 -20.90 -14.92 11.92
N LYS A 212 -21.43 -16.15 12.08
CA LYS A 212 -22.68 -16.58 11.42
C LYS A 212 -23.94 -16.08 12.13
N SER A 213 -23.78 -15.52 13.33
CA SER A 213 -24.85 -15.00 14.18
C SER A 213 -24.46 -13.63 14.75
N GLY A 214 -25.44 -12.90 15.28
CA GLY A 214 -25.23 -11.54 15.78
C GLY A 214 -25.63 -10.46 14.77
N PRO A 215 -25.51 -9.17 15.14
CA PRO A 215 -25.90 -8.07 14.27
C PRO A 215 -24.99 -7.97 13.04
N VAL A 216 -25.48 -7.37 11.95
CA VAL A 216 -24.63 -7.00 10.81
C VAL A 216 -23.62 -5.95 11.29
N ALA A 217 -22.35 -6.13 10.94
CA ALA A 217 -21.31 -5.20 11.32
C ALA A 217 -21.60 -3.82 10.74
N SER A 218 -21.52 -2.79 11.58
CA SER A 218 -21.71 -1.40 11.18
C SER A 218 -20.72 -0.50 11.94
N PRO A 219 -20.50 0.75 11.50
CA PRO A 219 -19.64 1.69 12.22
C PRO A 219 -20.06 1.91 13.69
N MET A 220 -21.33 1.70 14.02
CA MET A 220 -21.86 1.79 15.38
C MET A 220 -21.42 0.59 16.24
N SER A 221 -21.34 -0.60 15.66
CA SER A 221 -20.82 -1.82 16.31
C SER A 221 -19.34 -1.67 16.65
N MET A 222 -18.55 -1.04 15.78
CA MET A 222 -17.13 -0.77 16.06
C MET A 222 -16.94 0.18 17.25
N ARG A 223 -17.78 1.20 17.40
CA ARG A 223 -17.74 2.10 18.57
C ARG A 223 -17.99 1.33 19.87
N SER A 224 -18.93 0.39 19.87
CA SER A 224 -19.23 -0.47 21.03
C SER A 224 -18.00 -1.30 21.46
N VAL A 225 -17.32 -1.93 20.51
CA VAL A 225 -16.09 -2.74 20.76
C VAL A 225 -14.93 -1.89 21.30
N LEU A 226 -14.79 -0.66 20.80
CA LEU A 226 -13.79 0.28 21.31
C LEU A 226 -14.10 0.74 22.74
N THR A 227 -15.38 0.88 23.10
CA THR A 227 -15.81 1.27 24.46
C THR A 227 -15.79 0.13 25.48
N SER A 228 -16.01 -1.12 25.07
CA SER A 228 -16.01 -2.29 25.96
C SER A 228 -14.60 -2.75 26.36
N SER A 229 -13.56 -2.29 25.66
CA SER A 229 -12.16 -2.59 25.97
C SER A 229 -11.58 -1.72 27.11
N SER A 230 -12.39 -0.84 27.73
CA SER A 230 -12.01 -0.03 28.89
C SER A 230 -12.70 -0.56 30.15
N CYS A 231 -12.09 -1.55 30.81
CA CYS A 231 -12.48 -1.96 32.14
C CYS A 231 -12.02 -0.93 33.17
N LEU A 232 -12.70 0.20 33.27
CA LEU A 232 -12.73 1.05 34.46
C LEU A 232 -14.15 1.61 34.61
N SER A 233 -14.72 1.38 35.78
CA SER A 233 -16.05 1.81 36.21
C SER A 233 -16.33 3.29 35.89
N PRO A 234 -17.56 3.69 35.55
CA PRO A 234 -17.90 5.11 35.45
C PRO A 234 -17.72 5.77 36.82
N PRO A 235 -17.12 6.98 36.93
CA PRO A 235 -17.15 7.73 38.17
C PRO A 235 -18.60 8.13 38.49
N PRO A 236 -19.01 8.15 39.77
CA PRO A 236 -20.35 8.53 40.15
C PRO A 236 -20.63 9.99 39.73
N PRO A 237 -21.89 10.32 39.38
CA PRO A 237 -22.25 11.67 38.99
C PRO A 237 -22.01 12.67 40.14
N PRO A 238 -21.53 13.89 39.85
CA PRO A 238 -21.35 14.91 40.88
C PRO A 238 -22.71 15.31 41.47
N PRO A 239 -22.77 15.62 42.78
CA PRO A 239 -24.01 16.05 43.42
C PRO A 239 -24.51 17.38 42.81
N PRO A 240 -25.84 17.58 42.72
CA PRO A 240 -26.41 18.79 42.15
C PRO A 240 -26.03 20.02 42.99
N PRO A 241 -25.61 21.13 42.36
CA PRO A 241 -25.35 22.37 43.06
C PRO A 241 -26.66 22.98 43.61
N PRO A 242 -26.61 23.68 44.77
CA PRO A 242 -27.78 24.30 45.37
C PRO A 242 -28.35 25.42 44.48
N PRO A 243 -29.67 25.66 44.52
CA PRO A 243 -30.33 26.64 43.67
C PRO A 243 -29.89 28.07 44.03
N GLY A 244 -29.19 28.73 43.10
CA GLY A 244 -28.86 30.15 43.17
C GLY A 244 -30.03 31.04 42.71
N PRO A 245 -30.07 32.31 43.16
CA PRO A 245 -31.17 33.23 42.92
C PRO A 245 -31.28 33.69 41.44
N PRO A 246 -32.46 34.16 41.00
CA PRO A 246 -32.75 34.45 39.60
C PRO A 246 -31.93 35.64 39.05
N PRO A 247 -31.67 35.66 37.72
CA PRO A 247 -30.74 36.61 37.11
C PRO A 247 -31.34 38.01 36.96
N ILE A 248 -30.51 39.01 37.23
CA ILE A 248 -30.70 40.39 36.80
C ILE A 248 -30.03 40.52 35.43
N PHE A 249 -30.77 41.03 34.45
CA PHE A 249 -30.26 41.45 33.16
C PHE A 249 -29.28 42.60 33.35
N ASP A 250 -28.11 42.51 32.72
CA ASP A 250 -27.55 43.69 32.07
C ASP A 250 -26.67 43.31 30.87
N THR A 251 -26.86 44.14 29.87
CA THR A 251 -26.37 44.11 28.49
C THR A 251 -24.86 44.35 28.46
N GLU A 252 -24.10 43.52 27.75
CA GLU A 252 -22.94 44.00 26.98
C GLU A 252 -22.46 42.97 25.94
N THR A 253 -22.17 43.52 24.77
CA THR A 253 -21.85 42.86 23.51
C THR A 253 -20.45 42.23 23.51
N VAL A 254 -20.35 40.97 23.05
CA VAL A 254 -19.08 40.40 22.56
C VAL A 254 -19.32 39.68 21.25
N ASN A 255 -18.65 40.16 20.20
CA ASN A 255 -18.71 39.67 18.82
C ASN A 255 -18.09 38.27 18.68
N ASP A 256 -18.77 37.41 17.91
CA ASP A 256 -18.29 36.10 17.46
C ASP A 256 -17.45 36.25 16.18
N GLU A 257 -16.13 36.18 16.30
CA GLU A 257 -15.16 36.35 15.21
C GLU A 257 -14.68 35.00 14.61
N GLY A 258 -15.36 33.89 14.89
CA GLY A 258 -14.93 32.55 14.44
C GLY A 258 -15.56 32.04 13.14
N THR A 259 -16.75 32.52 12.79
CA THR A 259 -17.59 31.91 11.75
C THR A 259 -17.63 32.71 10.43
N ALA A 260 -17.36 34.02 10.47
CA ALA A 260 -17.30 34.89 9.28
C ALA A 260 -16.02 34.67 8.43
N SER A 261 -14.91 34.27 9.06
CA SER A 261 -13.60 34.14 8.40
C SER A 261 -13.55 32.98 7.38
N ARG A 262 -14.26 31.87 7.63
CA ARG A 262 -14.29 30.71 6.72
C ARG A 262 -15.17 30.92 5.49
N SER A 263 -16.32 31.58 5.63
CA SER A 263 -17.18 31.93 4.48
C SER A 263 -16.58 33.04 3.61
N ALA A 264 -15.80 33.96 4.19
CA ALA A 264 -15.06 34.98 3.44
C ALA A 264 -13.92 34.39 2.59
N LEU A 265 -13.22 33.37 3.09
CA LEU A 265 -12.13 32.68 2.37
C LEU A 265 -12.65 31.90 1.15
N PHE A 266 -13.80 31.24 1.24
CA PHE A 266 -14.39 30.53 0.09
C PHE A 266 -14.99 31.48 -0.95
N ALA A 267 -15.48 32.66 -0.55
CA ALA A 267 -15.93 33.69 -1.48
C ALA A 267 -14.77 34.37 -2.25
N GLN A 268 -13.56 34.39 -1.68
CA GLN A 268 -12.36 34.94 -2.32
C GLN A 268 -11.75 34.01 -3.37
N LEU A 269 -11.91 32.69 -3.20
CA LEU A 269 -11.40 31.67 -4.14
C LEU A 269 -12.23 31.55 -5.43
N ASN A 270 -13.50 31.99 -5.43
CA ASN A 270 -14.41 31.86 -6.58
C ASN A 270 -14.42 33.09 -7.52
N GLN A 271 -13.40 33.96 -7.50
CA GLN A 271 -13.38 35.20 -8.29
C GLN A 271 -12.74 35.10 -9.69
N GLY A 272 -12.34 33.89 -10.13
CA GLY A 272 -11.81 33.66 -11.49
C GLY A 272 -10.66 34.62 -11.87
N GLU A 273 -10.68 35.13 -13.10
CA GLU A 273 -9.63 36.02 -13.66
C GLU A 273 -9.39 37.32 -12.85
N ALA A 274 -10.31 37.71 -11.96
CA ALA A 274 -10.19 38.92 -11.14
C ALA A 274 -9.15 38.80 -9.99
N ILE A 275 -8.66 37.59 -9.68
CA ILE A 275 -7.70 37.35 -8.59
C ILE A 275 -6.33 38.03 -8.81
N THR A 276 -6.03 38.41 -10.06
CA THR A 276 -4.79 39.11 -10.44
C THR A 276 -4.75 40.57 -9.98
N LYS A 277 -5.89 41.17 -9.59
CA LYS A 277 -5.96 42.56 -9.11
C LYS A 277 -5.50 42.73 -7.66
N GLY A 278 -5.44 41.64 -6.88
CA GLY A 278 -5.00 41.65 -5.47
C GLY A 278 -3.51 41.38 -5.26
N LEU A 279 -2.78 41.03 -6.32
CA LEU A 279 -1.34 40.77 -6.26
C LEU A 279 -0.59 42.10 -6.30
N ARG A 280 0.39 42.29 -5.40
CA ARG A 280 1.25 43.48 -5.39
C ARG A 280 1.94 43.62 -6.75
N HIS A 281 1.62 44.70 -7.47
CA HIS A 281 2.25 44.97 -8.76
C HIS A 281 3.74 45.30 -8.54
N VAL A 282 4.61 44.50 -9.15
CA VAL A 282 6.06 44.68 -9.10
C VAL A 282 6.42 45.78 -10.09
N SER A 283 6.89 46.93 -9.59
CA SER A 283 7.34 48.04 -10.44
C SER A 283 8.57 47.63 -11.27
N ASP A 284 8.79 48.30 -12.40
CA ASP A 284 9.90 47.96 -13.29
C ASP A 284 11.28 48.08 -12.61
N ASP A 285 11.39 48.91 -11.57
CA ASP A 285 12.58 49.03 -10.71
C ASP A 285 12.88 47.77 -9.87
N GLN A 286 11.90 46.89 -9.67
CA GLN A 286 12.04 45.64 -8.92
C GLN A 286 12.23 44.42 -9.85
N LYS A 287 12.17 44.62 -11.17
CA LYS A 287 12.40 43.57 -12.15
C LYS A 287 13.88 43.57 -12.53
N THR A 288 14.58 42.49 -12.20
CA THR A 288 16.03 42.32 -12.44
C THR A 288 16.47 42.45 -13.91
N HIS A 289 15.54 42.32 -14.87
CA HIS A 289 15.82 42.52 -16.30
C HIS A 289 15.59 43.97 -16.79
N LYS A 290 14.97 44.84 -15.97
CA LYS A 290 14.67 46.24 -16.32
C LYS A 290 15.39 47.27 -15.45
N ASN A 291 15.88 46.88 -14.27
CA ASN A 291 16.68 47.73 -13.41
C ASN A 291 18.13 47.22 -13.30
N PRO A 292 19.09 47.80 -14.05
CA PRO A 292 20.50 47.40 -14.04
C PRO A 292 21.18 47.53 -12.67
N SER A 293 20.66 48.38 -11.78
CA SER A 293 21.25 48.63 -10.46
C SER A 293 21.06 47.47 -9.46
N LEU A 294 20.04 46.62 -9.66
CA LEU A 294 19.83 45.40 -8.86
C LEU A 294 20.82 44.27 -9.18
N ARG A 295 21.61 44.39 -10.27
CA ARG A 295 22.62 43.41 -10.66
C ARG A 295 23.96 43.60 -9.94
N ALA A 296 24.15 44.73 -9.24
CA ALA A 296 25.45 45.18 -8.73
C ALA A 296 25.75 44.76 -7.27
N GLN A 297 24.86 44.05 -6.58
CA GLN A 297 25.11 43.52 -5.22
C GLN A 297 25.25 41.99 -5.24
N GLY A 298 26.42 41.52 -5.70
CA GLY A 298 26.87 40.13 -5.62
C GLY A 298 28.35 40.06 -6.05
N PRO A 299 29.18 39.16 -5.50
CA PRO A 299 30.63 39.27 -5.66
C PRO A 299 31.09 39.11 -7.12
N SER A 300 32.01 39.98 -7.50
CA SER A 300 32.64 40.09 -8.82
C SER A 300 33.16 38.75 -9.37
N VAL A 301 32.63 38.32 -10.51
CA VAL A 301 33.29 37.33 -11.39
C VAL A 301 33.58 38.01 -12.74
N ARG A 302 34.87 38.12 -13.05
CA ARG A 302 35.40 38.71 -14.29
C ARG A 302 34.89 37.94 -15.51
N SER A 303 34.29 38.65 -16.46
CA SER A 303 33.99 38.17 -17.80
C SER A 303 35.25 38.25 -18.68
N PRO A 304 35.68 37.17 -19.38
CA PRO A 304 36.68 37.29 -20.43
C PRO A 304 36.02 37.64 -21.77
N THR A 305 36.59 38.66 -22.39
CA THR A 305 36.30 39.16 -23.74
C THR A 305 36.53 38.07 -24.79
N LYS A 306 35.71 38.11 -25.84
CA LYS A 306 35.74 37.22 -27.02
C LYS A 306 37.10 37.22 -27.72
N SER A 307 37.65 36.03 -27.97
CA SER A 307 38.56 35.77 -29.08
C SER A 307 38.28 34.38 -29.67
N HIS A 308 38.13 34.35 -30.99
CA HIS A 308 37.73 33.21 -31.81
C HIS A 308 38.86 32.18 -31.96
N THR A 309 38.58 30.89 -31.70
CA THR A 309 39.07 29.69 -32.42
C THR A 309 38.36 28.42 -31.89
N PRO A 310 38.21 27.34 -32.68
CA PRO A 310 37.15 26.35 -32.49
C PRO A 310 37.57 25.09 -31.70
N SER A 311 36.60 24.51 -30.96
CA SER A 311 36.43 23.10 -30.51
C SER A 311 35.99 22.98 -29.03
N PRO A 312 35.51 21.81 -28.57
CA PRO A 312 34.11 21.38 -28.62
C PRO A 312 33.49 21.21 -27.20
N THR A 313 32.23 20.75 -27.18
CA THR A 313 31.44 20.27 -26.01
C THR A 313 30.83 21.30 -25.06
N SER A 314 29.51 21.39 -25.17
CA SER A 314 28.55 21.98 -24.24
C SER A 314 28.65 21.35 -22.84
N PRO A 315 28.42 22.13 -21.75
CA PRO A 315 28.53 21.62 -20.39
C PRO A 315 27.35 20.71 -20.04
N LYS A 316 27.69 19.51 -19.58
CA LYS A 316 26.78 18.47 -19.08
C LYS A 316 25.93 18.99 -17.92
N ASN A 317 24.65 18.63 -17.97
CA ASN A 317 23.75 18.63 -16.81
C ASN A 317 24.40 17.94 -15.61
N SER A 318 24.09 18.44 -14.43
CA SER A 318 24.45 17.89 -13.10
C SER A 318 24.41 16.35 -13.07
N PRO A 319 25.41 15.68 -12.46
CA PRO A 319 25.44 14.22 -12.43
C PRO A 319 24.25 13.66 -11.63
N GLN A 320 23.34 13.00 -12.34
CA GLN A 320 22.44 12.01 -11.75
C GLN A 320 23.30 11.01 -10.97
N GLN A 321 22.86 10.63 -9.76
CA GLN A 321 23.44 9.52 -9.03
C GLN A 321 23.49 8.28 -9.95
N SER A 322 24.69 7.93 -10.38
CA SER A 322 24.94 6.79 -11.27
C SER A 322 24.80 5.51 -10.46
N HIS A 323 23.63 4.87 -10.53
CA HIS A 323 23.50 3.47 -10.15
C HIS A 323 24.22 2.60 -11.17
N ALA A 324 24.82 1.49 -10.72
CA ALA A 324 25.42 0.55 -11.65
C ALA A 324 24.32 -0.14 -12.48
N PRO A 325 24.51 -0.29 -13.81
CA PRO A 325 23.56 -0.99 -14.66
C PRO A 325 23.48 -2.46 -14.24
N VAL A 326 22.26 -2.99 -14.15
CA VAL A 326 21.98 -4.38 -13.76
C VAL A 326 21.31 -5.08 -14.93
N LEU A 327 21.82 -6.26 -15.28
CA LEU A 327 21.16 -7.22 -16.15
C LEU A 327 21.49 -8.62 -15.62
N GLU A 328 20.64 -9.15 -14.76
CA GLU A 328 20.86 -10.47 -14.15
C GLU A 328 19.54 -11.15 -13.78
N LEU A 329 19.58 -12.48 -13.66
CA LEU A 329 18.47 -13.28 -13.18
C LEU A 329 18.60 -13.46 -11.66
N GLU A 330 17.71 -12.82 -10.90
CA GLU A 330 17.61 -12.98 -9.46
C GLU A 330 16.46 -13.95 -9.13
N GLY A 331 16.82 -15.22 -8.89
CA GLY A 331 15.85 -16.30 -8.67
C GLY A 331 15.02 -16.58 -9.92
N LYS A 332 13.79 -16.06 -9.98
CA LYS A 332 12.90 -16.17 -11.16
C LYS A 332 12.68 -14.81 -11.85
N LYS A 333 13.28 -13.74 -11.35
CA LYS A 333 13.05 -12.37 -11.80
C LYS A 333 14.27 -11.87 -12.56
N TRP A 334 14.13 -11.61 -13.85
CA TRP A 334 15.12 -10.84 -14.61
C TRP A 334 15.05 -9.38 -14.17
N ARG A 335 16.17 -8.84 -13.69
CA ARG A 335 16.31 -7.44 -13.32
C ARG A 335 17.12 -6.74 -14.40
N VAL A 336 16.49 -5.78 -15.07
CA VAL A 336 17.15 -4.92 -16.06
C VAL A 336 17.01 -3.49 -15.56
N GLU A 337 18.04 -2.98 -14.89
CA GLU A 337 17.92 -1.72 -14.16
C GLU A 337 19.02 -0.74 -14.55
N TYR A 338 18.68 0.56 -14.56
CA TYR A 338 19.63 1.67 -14.73
C TYR A 338 20.50 1.58 -16.00
N GLN A 339 19.96 0.99 -17.07
CA GLN A 339 20.63 0.95 -18.37
C GLN A 339 20.54 2.35 -19.02
N GLU A 340 21.64 2.82 -19.60
CA GLU A 340 21.70 4.13 -20.27
C GLU A 340 22.43 3.96 -21.61
N ASP A 341 21.81 4.42 -22.70
CA ASP A 341 22.36 4.37 -24.05
C ASP A 341 22.79 2.93 -24.48
N LYS A 342 22.01 1.90 -24.12
CA LYS A 342 22.29 0.48 -24.43
C LYS A 342 21.24 -0.14 -25.33
N ASN A 343 21.57 -0.41 -26.59
CA ASN A 343 20.62 -0.92 -27.60
C ASN A 343 20.82 -2.40 -27.96
N ASP A 344 21.72 -3.09 -27.26
CA ASP A 344 22.15 -4.46 -27.52
C ASP A 344 21.83 -5.42 -26.35
N LEU A 345 20.92 -5.04 -25.46
CA LEU A 345 20.55 -5.88 -24.32
C LEU A 345 19.70 -7.06 -24.80
N VAL A 346 20.10 -8.28 -24.46
CA VAL A 346 19.39 -9.50 -24.86
C VAL A 346 19.27 -10.48 -23.70
N ILE A 347 18.07 -11.04 -23.52
CA ILE A 347 17.79 -12.17 -22.63
C ILE A 347 17.38 -13.35 -23.52
N THR A 348 18.19 -14.42 -23.54
CA THR A 348 17.95 -15.59 -24.41
C THR A 348 17.44 -16.84 -23.67
N ASN A 349 17.70 -16.95 -22.37
CA ASN A 349 17.46 -18.18 -21.61
C ASN A 349 16.21 -18.03 -20.71
N THR A 350 15.07 -17.70 -21.31
CA THR A 350 13.82 -17.49 -20.58
C THR A 350 13.12 -18.80 -20.23
N GLU A 351 12.46 -18.85 -19.08
CA GLU A 351 11.54 -19.93 -18.70
C GLU A 351 10.13 -19.39 -18.44
N LEU A 352 9.10 -20.23 -18.67
CA LEU A 352 7.68 -19.90 -18.49
C LEU A 352 7.31 -19.30 -17.13
N LYS A 353 8.05 -19.66 -16.07
CA LYS A 353 7.82 -19.21 -14.69
C LYS A 353 8.54 -17.91 -14.33
N GLN A 354 9.43 -17.44 -15.21
CA GLN A 354 10.23 -16.25 -14.96
C GLN A 354 9.39 -15.00 -15.23
N VAL A 355 9.81 -13.88 -14.66
CA VAL A 355 9.24 -12.54 -14.89
C VAL A 355 10.37 -11.56 -15.18
N ALA A 356 10.14 -10.53 -15.99
CA ALA A 356 11.12 -9.48 -16.24
C ALA A 356 10.67 -8.15 -15.64
N TYR A 357 11.56 -7.47 -14.93
CA TYR A 357 11.33 -6.15 -14.37
C TYR A 357 12.42 -5.20 -14.87
N ILE A 358 12.00 -4.24 -15.69
CA ILE A 358 12.83 -3.24 -16.31
C ILE A 358 12.61 -1.94 -15.56
N PHE A 359 13.65 -1.39 -14.93
CA PHE A 359 13.52 -0.21 -14.07
C PHE A 359 14.52 0.88 -14.42
N LYS A 360 14.06 2.12 -14.58
CA LYS A 360 14.93 3.29 -14.82
C LYS A 360 15.93 3.11 -15.97
N CYS A 361 15.53 2.41 -17.03
CA CYS A 361 16.31 2.32 -18.25
C CYS A 361 16.02 3.53 -19.15
N ASN A 362 17.06 4.09 -19.76
CA ASN A 362 16.98 5.30 -20.56
C ASN A 362 17.70 5.12 -21.90
N LYS A 363 17.05 5.51 -23.01
CA LYS A 363 17.60 5.42 -24.39
C LYS A 363 18.20 4.05 -24.69
N SER A 364 17.49 3.00 -24.30
CA SER A 364 17.99 1.63 -24.34
C SER A 364 16.96 0.70 -24.96
N THR A 365 17.42 -0.41 -25.52
CA THR A 365 16.59 -1.42 -26.15
C THR A 365 16.90 -2.79 -25.57
N LEU A 366 15.86 -3.53 -25.19
CA LEU A 366 15.95 -4.89 -24.66
C LEU A 366 15.20 -5.86 -25.55
N GLN A 367 15.87 -6.95 -25.93
CA GLN A 367 15.26 -8.09 -26.59
C GLN A 367 15.12 -9.27 -25.63
N ILE A 368 13.89 -9.77 -25.45
CA ILE A 368 13.60 -10.97 -24.66
C ILE A 368 13.14 -12.08 -25.59
N LYS A 369 14.03 -13.05 -25.83
CA LYS A 369 13.74 -14.21 -26.68
C LYS A 369 13.13 -15.35 -25.86
N GLY A 370 12.19 -16.08 -26.46
CA GLY A 370 11.50 -17.20 -25.84
C GLY A 370 10.18 -16.81 -25.16
N LYS A 371 9.81 -17.54 -24.11
CA LYS A 371 8.49 -17.41 -23.48
C LYS A 371 8.60 -17.20 -21.98
N ILE A 372 8.05 -16.09 -21.50
CA ILE A 372 8.12 -15.65 -20.10
C ILE A 372 6.72 -15.42 -19.52
N ASN A 373 6.56 -15.39 -18.19
CA ASN A 373 5.27 -15.20 -17.55
C ASN A 373 4.74 -13.77 -17.75
N SER A 374 5.52 -12.77 -17.35
CA SER A 374 5.14 -11.36 -17.44
C SER A 374 6.37 -10.45 -17.57
N ILE A 375 6.14 -9.24 -18.07
CA ILE A 375 7.16 -8.20 -18.22
C ILE A 375 6.59 -6.90 -17.64
N THR A 376 7.36 -6.20 -16.80
CA THR A 376 6.99 -4.90 -16.25
C THR A 376 8.09 -3.89 -16.57
N ILE A 377 7.72 -2.80 -17.23
CA ILE A 377 8.56 -1.64 -17.52
C ILE A 377 8.13 -0.53 -16.56
N ASP A 378 9.06 -0.06 -15.74
CA ASP A 378 8.78 0.95 -14.72
C ASP A 378 9.82 2.07 -14.78
N ASN A 379 9.35 3.32 -14.74
CA ASN A 379 10.21 4.49 -14.63
C ASN A 379 11.24 4.65 -15.78
N CYS A 380 10.96 4.09 -16.96
CA CYS A 380 11.86 4.10 -18.11
C CYS A 380 11.59 5.27 -19.05
N LYS A 381 12.59 5.67 -19.85
CA LYS A 381 12.50 6.77 -20.81
C LYS A 381 13.13 6.39 -22.14
N LYS A 382 12.47 6.64 -23.28
CA LYS A 382 13.03 6.31 -24.61
C LYS A 382 13.50 4.86 -24.67
N PHE A 383 12.64 3.94 -24.26
CA PHE A 383 13.01 2.54 -24.08
C PHE A 383 12.25 1.65 -25.05
N GLY A 384 12.99 0.80 -25.76
CA GLY A 384 12.47 -0.21 -26.66
C GLY A 384 12.43 -1.59 -25.99
N LEU A 385 11.32 -2.29 -26.10
CA LEU A 385 11.19 -3.70 -25.72
C LEU A 385 10.78 -4.50 -26.95
N VAL A 386 11.56 -5.53 -27.29
CA VAL A 386 11.18 -6.54 -28.28
C VAL A 386 11.07 -7.88 -27.56
N PHE A 387 9.97 -8.60 -27.73
CA PHE A 387 9.83 -9.91 -27.10
C PHE A 387 9.06 -10.92 -27.95
N ASP A 388 9.35 -12.21 -27.75
CA ASP A 388 8.65 -13.27 -28.46
C ASP A 388 7.27 -13.55 -27.84
N ASN A 389 7.22 -14.20 -26.67
CA ASN A 389 5.94 -14.61 -26.07
C ASN A 389 5.84 -14.26 -24.59
N VAL A 390 4.66 -13.75 -24.19
CA VAL A 390 4.30 -13.49 -22.79
C VAL A 390 3.02 -14.26 -22.46
N VAL A 391 3.03 -14.99 -21.33
CA VAL A 391 1.89 -15.82 -20.91
C VAL A 391 0.78 -14.98 -20.28
N GLY A 392 1.15 -13.99 -19.48
CA GLY A 392 0.24 -13.16 -18.70
C GLY A 392 0.11 -11.77 -19.29
N ILE A 393 0.89 -10.84 -18.77
CA ILE A 393 0.72 -9.40 -19.02
C ILE A 393 2.07 -8.71 -19.26
N VAL A 394 2.04 -7.69 -20.13
CA VAL A 394 3.10 -6.67 -20.21
C VAL A 394 2.57 -5.38 -19.59
N GLU A 395 3.27 -4.85 -18.61
CA GLU A 395 2.87 -3.62 -17.91
C GLU A 395 3.88 -2.50 -18.16
N VAL A 396 3.40 -1.30 -18.45
CA VAL A 396 4.19 -0.09 -18.58
C VAL A 396 3.71 0.93 -17.55
N ILE A 397 4.60 1.30 -16.63
CA ILE A 397 4.26 2.10 -15.45
C ILE A 397 5.21 3.30 -15.37
N ASN A 398 4.65 4.50 -15.13
CA ASN A 398 5.42 5.71 -14.80
C ASN A 398 6.56 6.02 -15.79
N SER A 399 6.36 5.74 -17.08
CA SER A 399 7.40 5.77 -18.11
C SER A 399 7.11 6.82 -19.19
N ARG A 400 8.09 7.07 -20.08
CA ARG A 400 7.92 8.00 -21.20
C ARG A 400 8.61 7.52 -22.47
N ASP A 401 8.03 7.76 -23.64
CA ASP A 401 8.59 7.39 -24.94
C ASP A 401 8.94 5.89 -24.99
N ILE A 402 7.95 5.03 -24.79
CA ILE A 402 8.12 3.58 -24.77
C ILE A 402 7.69 2.99 -26.11
N GLN A 403 8.49 2.07 -26.63
CA GLN A 403 8.16 1.29 -27.82
C GLN A 403 8.19 -0.20 -27.48
N ILE A 404 7.12 -0.91 -27.80
CA ILE A 404 6.99 -2.35 -27.55
C ILE A 404 6.72 -3.04 -28.86
N GLN A 405 7.53 -4.02 -29.22
CA GLN A 405 7.32 -4.89 -30.37
C GLN A 405 7.09 -6.33 -29.93
N VAL A 406 5.91 -6.83 -30.23
CA VAL A 406 5.51 -8.21 -29.99
C VAL A 406 5.85 -9.02 -31.24
N MET A 407 6.64 -10.10 -31.08
CA MET A 407 6.96 -11.00 -32.18
C MET A 407 6.05 -12.23 -32.22
N GLY A 408 5.55 -12.68 -31.07
CA GLY A 408 4.63 -13.82 -30.90
C GLY A 408 3.35 -13.40 -30.18
N LYS A 409 2.93 -14.12 -29.14
CA LYS A 409 1.64 -13.85 -28.46
C LYS A 409 1.78 -13.12 -27.11
N VAL A 410 0.83 -12.21 -26.84
CA VAL A 410 0.61 -11.57 -25.54
C VAL A 410 -0.90 -11.37 -25.31
N PRO A 411 -1.47 -11.81 -24.18
CA PRO A 411 -2.90 -11.63 -23.91
C PRO A 411 -3.30 -10.20 -23.55
N THR A 412 -2.50 -9.52 -22.71
CA THR A 412 -2.87 -8.20 -22.17
C THR A 412 -1.66 -7.29 -22.11
N ILE A 413 -1.84 -6.03 -22.47
CA ILE A 413 -0.87 -4.96 -22.24
C ILE A 413 -1.54 -3.86 -21.43
N SER A 414 -0.94 -3.51 -20.29
CA SER A 414 -1.42 -2.45 -19.40
C SER A 414 -0.49 -1.24 -19.43
N ILE A 415 -1.05 -0.04 -19.59
CA ILE A 415 -0.30 1.22 -19.72
C ILE A 415 -0.80 2.19 -18.64
N ASN A 416 -0.02 2.38 -17.58
CA ASN A 416 -0.38 3.21 -16.45
C ASN A 416 0.60 4.37 -16.25
N LYS A 417 0.08 5.59 -16.12
CA LYS A 417 0.89 6.79 -15.83
C LYS A 417 2.06 6.96 -16.81
N THR A 418 1.83 6.70 -18.10
CA THR A 418 2.88 6.71 -19.13
C THR A 418 2.54 7.70 -20.24
N GLU A 419 3.54 8.44 -20.71
CA GLU A 419 3.40 9.44 -21.78
C GLU A 419 4.18 8.97 -23.01
N GLY A 420 3.52 8.76 -24.15
CA GLY A 420 4.16 8.25 -25.37
C GLY A 420 4.42 6.76 -25.29
N CYS A 421 3.49 5.95 -25.79
CA CYS A 421 3.62 4.49 -25.82
C CYS A 421 3.13 3.94 -27.16
N HIS A 422 4.05 3.37 -27.95
CA HIS A 422 3.74 2.74 -29.23
C HIS A 422 3.89 1.22 -29.10
N ILE A 423 2.82 0.49 -29.43
CA ILE A 423 2.76 -0.97 -29.32
C ILE A 423 2.59 -1.55 -30.72
N TYR A 424 3.60 -2.26 -31.20
CA TYR A 424 3.59 -2.99 -32.46
C TYR A 424 3.17 -4.43 -32.18
N LEU A 425 1.96 -4.79 -32.59
CA LEU A 425 1.45 -6.15 -32.43
C LEU A 425 1.99 -7.07 -33.54
N SER A 426 1.99 -8.36 -33.26
CA SER A 426 2.18 -9.42 -34.26
C SER A 426 0.82 -9.87 -34.81
N GLU A 427 0.83 -10.62 -35.92
CA GLU A 427 -0.37 -11.30 -36.42
C GLU A 427 -0.97 -12.29 -35.40
N GLU A 428 -0.15 -12.81 -34.46
CA GLU A 428 -0.56 -13.75 -33.42
C GLU A 428 -1.10 -13.09 -32.15
N SER A 429 -1.01 -11.77 -32.03
CA SER A 429 -1.42 -11.00 -30.83
C SER A 429 -2.52 -9.97 -31.11
N LEU A 430 -3.25 -10.13 -32.21
CA LEU A 430 -4.39 -9.26 -32.56
C LEU A 430 -5.55 -9.36 -31.54
N ASP A 431 -5.60 -10.43 -30.75
CA ASP A 431 -6.55 -10.61 -29.64
C ASP A 431 -6.07 -9.98 -28.32
N CYS A 432 -4.98 -9.21 -28.35
CA CYS A 432 -4.44 -8.56 -27.16
C CYS A 432 -5.37 -7.46 -26.61
N GLU A 433 -5.69 -7.56 -25.32
CA GLU A 433 -6.43 -6.52 -24.60
C GLU A 433 -5.50 -5.39 -24.16
N ILE A 434 -5.86 -4.15 -24.49
CA ILE A 434 -5.14 -2.95 -24.06
C ILE A 434 -5.91 -2.30 -22.91
N VAL A 435 -5.26 -2.19 -21.75
CA VAL A 435 -5.82 -1.51 -20.57
C VAL A 435 -4.98 -0.28 -20.29
N SER A 436 -5.59 0.90 -20.18
CA SER A 436 -4.85 2.13 -19.92
C SER A 436 -5.45 2.95 -18.78
N ALA A 437 -4.59 3.66 -18.05
CA ALA A 437 -4.99 4.55 -16.97
C ALA A 437 -3.98 5.69 -16.80
N LYS A 438 -4.46 6.94 -16.76
CA LYS A 438 -3.61 8.14 -16.56
C LYS A 438 -2.43 8.23 -17.54
N SER A 439 -2.62 7.76 -18.77
CA SER A 439 -1.58 7.70 -19.80
C SER A 439 -2.01 8.52 -21.02
N SER A 440 -1.04 9.02 -21.78
CA SER A 440 -1.27 9.82 -22.98
C SER A 440 -0.33 9.44 -24.12
N GLU A 441 -0.67 9.86 -25.34
CA GLU A 441 0.05 9.58 -26.58
C GLU A 441 0.23 8.07 -26.82
N MET A 442 -0.87 7.31 -26.67
CA MET A 442 -0.87 5.85 -26.83
C MET A 442 -1.33 5.43 -28.23
N ASN A 443 -0.51 4.66 -28.93
CA ASN A 443 -0.81 4.17 -30.27
C ASN A 443 -0.58 2.66 -30.39
N ILE A 444 -1.55 1.97 -30.98
CA ILE A 444 -1.47 0.54 -31.30
C ILE A 444 -1.24 0.40 -32.81
N LEU A 445 -0.17 -0.27 -33.18
CA LEU A 445 0.23 -0.51 -34.54
C LEU A 445 -0.12 -1.95 -34.91
N ILE A 446 -1.07 -2.09 -35.83
CA ILE A 446 -1.60 -3.36 -36.30
C ILE A 446 -0.91 -3.74 -37.61
N PRO A 447 -0.34 -4.94 -37.74
CA PRO A 447 0.29 -5.38 -38.98
C PRO A 447 -0.74 -5.53 -40.10
N GLN A 448 -0.45 -4.94 -41.26
CA GLN A 448 -1.28 -4.99 -42.46
C GLN A 448 -0.38 -4.92 -43.71
N ASP A 449 -0.49 -5.92 -44.59
CA ASP A 449 0.18 -5.95 -45.92
C ASP A 449 1.71 -5.71 -45.88
N GLY A 450 2.38 -6.17 -44.82
CA GLY A 450 3.84 -6.00 -44.63
C GLY A 450 4.26 -4.64 -44.06
N ASP A 451 3.32 -3.79 -43.67
CA ASP A 451 3.52 -2.55 -42.93
C ASP A 451 2.64 -2.53 -41.66
N TYR A 452 2.64 -1.41 -40.95
CA TYR A 452 1.83 -1.19 -39.76
C TYR A 452 0.83 -0.05 -39.97
N LYS A 453 -0.43 -0.30 -39.61
CA LYS A 453 -1.45 0.74 -39.49
C LYS A 453 -1.58 1.19 -38.04
N GLU A 454 -1.44 2.48 -37.82
CA GLU A 454 -1.50 3.10 -36.48
C GLU A 454 -2.95 3.42 -36.07
N PHE A 455 -3.29 3.07 -34.83
CA PHE A 455 -4.59 3.32 -34.21
C PHE A 455 -4.37 3.97 -32.84
N PRO A 456 -4.80 5.23 -32.64
CA PRO A 456 -4.69 5.87 -31.34
C PRO A 456 -5.69 5.25 -30.35
N VAL A 457 -5.25 5.05 -29.11
CA VAL A 457 -6.14 4.66 -28.01
C VAL A 457 -6.88 5.91 -27.54
N PRO A 458 -8.21 5.89 -27.36
CA PRO A 458 -8.93 7.06 -26.88
C PRO A 458 -8.48 7.48 -25.46
N GLU A 459 -8.23 8.77 -25.29
CA GLU A 459 -7.75 9.36 -24.03
C GLU A 459 -8.76 10.33 -23.42
N GLN A 460 -9.65 10.86 -24.26
CA GLN A 460 -10.74 11.73 -23.86
C GLN A 460 -12.04 10.94 -23.84
N PHE A 461 -12.73 10.98 -22.70
CA PHE A 461 -13.99 10.28 -22.51
C PHE A 461 -15.09 11.27 -22.16
N LYS A 462 -16.26 11.05 -22.73
CA LYS A 462 -17.48 11.76 -22.38
C LYS A 462 -18.25 10.88 -21.41
N THR A 463 -18.50 11.40 -20.22
CA THR A 463 -19.35 10.75 -19.21
C THR A 463 -20.63 11.55 -19.05
N ALA A 464 -21.76 10.90 -19.27
CA ALA A 464 -23.08 11.51 -19.11
C ALA A 464 -23.96 10.67 -18.18
N TRP A 465 -24.87 11.33 -17.47
CA TRP A 465 -25.91 10.67 -16.69
C TRP A 465 -27.09 10.32 -17.60
N ASP A 466 -27.48 9.05 -17.67
CA ASP A 466 -28.56 8.58 -18.55
C ASP A 466 -29.96 8.58 -17.90
N GLY A 467 -30.05 9.07 -16.65
CA GLY A 467 -31.25 8.97 -15.81
C GLY A 467 -31.13 7.89 -14.71
N SER A 468 -30.19 6.95 -14.83
CA SER A 468 -30.02 5.84 -13.90
C SER A 468 -28.57 5.56 -13.50
N LYS A 469 -27.63 5.77 -14.41
CA LYS A 469 -26.21 5.51 -14.22
C LYS A 469 -25.35 6.48 -15.02
N LEU A 470 -24.07 6.51 -14.69
CA LEU A 470 -23.06 7.16 -15.52
C LEU A 470 -22.71 6.24 -16.68
N VAL A 471 -22.82 6.76 -17.90
CA VAL A 471 -22.39 6.09 -19.13
C VAL A 471 -21.19 6.86 -19.66
N THR A 472 -20.10 6.14 -19.92
CA THR A 472 -18.85 6.71 -20.42
C THR A 472 -18.56 6.13 -21.80
N GLU A 473 -18.35 6.99 -22.77
CA GLU A 473 -17.96 6.65 -24.13
C GLU A 473 -16.67 7.42 -24.49
N PRO A 474 -15.80 6.88 -25.36
CA PRO A 474 -14.76 7.68 -26.00
C PRO A 474 -15.40 8.93 -26.62
N ALA A 475 -14.83 10.11 -26.36
CA ALA A 475 -15.26 11.30 -27.08
C ALA A 475 -14.94 11.13 -28.56
N GLU A 476 -15.87 11.46 -29.45
CA GLU A 476 -15.61 11.49 -30.89
C GLU A 476 -14.50 12.50 -31.17
N ILE A 477 -13.27 12.00 -31.35
CA ILE A 477 -12.18 12.79 -31.88
C ILE A 477 -12.41 12.81 -33.39
N VAL A 478 -13.00 13.89 -33.89
CA VAL A 478 -12.90 14.25 -35.31
C VAL A 478 -11.43 14.62 -35.54
N GLY A 479 -10.62 13.62 -35.88
CA GLY A 479 -9.21 13.74 -36.26
C GLY A 479 -9.02 13.25 -37.67
#